data_AF-A0A952FLN1-F1
#
_entry.id   AF-A0A952FLN1-F1
#
_cell.length_a   1.000
_cell.length_b   1.000
_cell.length_c   1.000
_cell.angle_alpha   90.00
_cell.angle_beta   90.00
_cell.angle_gamma   90.00
#
_symmetry.space_group_name_H-M   'P 1'
#
loop_
_entity.id
_entity.type
_entity.pdbx_description
1 polymer ?
#
loop_
_entity_poly.entity_id
_entity_poly.type
_entity_poly.pdbx_seq_one_letter_code
_entity_poly.pdbx_strand_id
1 'polypeptide(L)' 'MTTGEPNWDDIRIFLAVARTGSLTEAARRLGLSQPTIGRHLRSLEELAGAR' A
#
# COMPACT_ATOMS: atom_id res chain seq x y z
N MET A 1 12.50 16.06 10.58
CA MET A 1 11.97 14.70 10.83
C MET A 1 10.46 14.79 10.87
N THR A 2 9.80 14.79 9.71
CA THR A 2 8.34 14.68 9.64
C THR A 2 8.03 13.20 9.54
N THR A 3 7.66 12.58 10.66
CA THR A 3 7.03 11.25 10.65
C THR A 3 5.72 11.42 9.87
N GLY A 4 5.73 11.07 8.58
CA GLY A 4 4.55 11.20 7.74
C GLY A 4 3.49 10.25 8.26
N GLU A 5 2.31 10.74 8.62
CA GLU A 5 1.22 9.82 8.92
C GLU A 5 0.84 9.05 7.63
N PRO A 6 0.55 7.74 7.73
CA PRO A 6 0.04 7.00 6.59
C PRO A 6 -1.24 7.68 6.11
N ASN A 7 -1.30 8.01 4.81
CA ASN A 7 -2.52 8.56 4.26
C ASN A 7 -3.56 7.43 4.13
N TRP A 8 -4.83 7.81 3.95
CA TRP A 8 -5.90 6.84 3.87
C TRP A 8 -5.76 5.85 2.70
N ASP A 9 -5.17 6.27 1.59
CA ASP A 9 -4.93 5.40 0.44
C ASP A 9 -3.92 4.32 0.76
N ASP A 10 -2.89 4.62 1.55
CA ASP A 10 -1.89 3.64 1.97
C ASP A 10 -2.56 2.51 2.77
N ILE A 11 -3.40 2.85 3.76
CA ILE A 11 -4.14 1.86 4.57
C ILE A 11 -5.13 1.06 3.70
N ARG A 12 -5.86 1.73 2.80
CA ARG A 12 -6.80 1.08 1.89
C ARG A 12 -6.09 0.08 0.96
N ILE A 13 -4.92 0.46 0.43
CA ILE A 13 -4.09 -0.39 -0.42
C ILE A 13 -3.55 -1.58 0.36
N PHE A 14 -3.01 -1.36 1.56
CA PHE A 14 -2.52 -2.41 2.43
C PHE A 14 -3.61 -3.45 2.75
N LEU A 15 -4.81 -3.01 3.14
CA LEU A 15 -5.93 -3.91 3.42
C LEU A 15 -6.37 -4.69 2.18
N ALA A 16 -6.36 -4.06 0.99
CA ALA A 16 -6.68 -4.76 -0.24
C ALA A 16 -5.68 -5.88 -0.51
N VAL A 17 -4.38 -5.61 -0.37
CA VAL A 17 -3.32 -6.59 -0.58
C VAL A 17 -3.36 -7.71 0.46
N ALA A 18 -3.54 -7.37 1.74
CA ALA A 18 -3.65 -8.36 2.82
C ALA A 18 -4.85 -9.30 2.63
N ARG A 19 -5.97 -8.81 2.11
CA ARG A 19 -7.18 -9.61 1.84
C ARG A 19 -7.08 -10.45 0.58
N THR A 20 -6.36 -9.99 -0.45
CA THR A 20 -6.22 -10.72 -1.72
C THR A 20 -5.02 -11.66 -1.74
N GLY A 21 -4.01 -11.42 -0.90
CA GLY A 21 -2.71 -12.08 -0.98
C GLY A 21 -1.94 -11.78 -2.27
N SER A 22 -2.37 -10.78 -3.07
CA SER A 22 -1.84 -10.53 -4.41
C SER A 22 -1.89 -9.04 -4.76
N LEU A 23 -0.73 -8.48 -5.13
CA LEU A 23 -0.59 -7.11 -5.60
C LEU A 23 -1.39 -6.86 -6.90
N THR A 24 -1.35 -7.82 -7.82
CA THR A 24 -2.05 -7.72 -9.12
C THR A 24 -3.57 -7.72 -8.93
N GLU A 25 -4.08 -8.58 -8.06
CA GLU A 25 -5.52 -8.65 -7.77
C GLU A 25 -5.99 -7.43 -6.96
N ALA A 26 -5.18 -6.94 -6.01
CA ALA A 26 -5.47 -5.70 -5.31
C ALA A 26 -5.52 -4.49 -6.25
N ALA A 27 -4.56 -4.41 -7.20
CA ALA A 27 -4.50 -3.36 -8.20
C ALA A 27 -5.75 -3.36 -9.08
N ARG A 28 -6.15 -4.54 -9.56
CA ARG A 28 -7.39 -4.73 -10.33
C ARG A 28 -8.63 -4.29 -9.55
N ARG A 29 -8.74 -4.68 -8.27
CA ARG A 29 -9.89 -4.33 -7.41
C ARG A 29 -9.97 -2.84 -7.09
N LEU A 30 -8.84 -2.16 -6.97
CA LEU A 30 -8.76 -0.74 -6.65
C LEU A 30 -8.75 0.17 -7.88
N GLY A 31 -8.68 -0.38 -9.09
CA GLY A 31 -8.55 0.40 -10.32
C GLY A 31 -7.21 1.12 -10.42
N LEU A 32 -6.16 0.56 -9.80
CA LEU A 32 -4.81 1.11 -9.77
C LEU A 32 -3.86 0.24 -10.58
N SER A 33 -2.69 0.78 -10.92
CA SER A 33 -1.60 -0.02 -11.47
C SER A 33 -0.81 -0.71 -10.34
N GLN A 34 -0.26 -1.89 -10.62
CA GLN A 34 0.59 -2.61 -9.68
C GLN A 34 1.80 -1.77 -9.19
N PRO A 35 2.51 -0.98 -10.03
CA PRO A 35 3.58 -0.11 -9.55
C PRO A 35 3.11 0.98 -8.58
N THR A 36 1.89 1.51 -8.76
CA THR A 36 1.32 2.49 -7.82
C THR A 36 1.11 1.84 -6.45
N ILE A 37 0.44 0.68 -6.40
CA ILE A 37 0.29 -0.07 -5.14
C ILE A 37 1.64 -0.34 -4.47
N GLY A 38 2.65 -0.76 -5.24
CA GLY A 38 3.99 -1.01 -4.69
C GLY A 38 4.66 0.22 -4.10
N ARG A 39 4.42 1.43 -4.62
CA ARG A 39 4.92 2.68 -4.01
C ARG A 39 4.24 2.97 -2.67
N HIS A 40 2.92 2.79 -2.60
CA HIS A 40 2.16 3.00 -1.36
C HIS A 40 2.55 2.02 -0.25
N LEU A 41 2.73 0.74 -0.59
CA LEU A 41 3.22 -0.26 0.37
C LEU A 41 4.61 0.07 0.90
N ARG A 42 5.55 0.46 0.03
CA ARG A 42 6.90 0.87 0.46
C ARG A 42 6.85 2.08 1.40
N SER A 43 6.01 3.06 1.09
CA SER A 43 5.81 4.20 1.99
C SER A 43 5.30 3.76 3.36
N LEU A 44 4.36 2.80 3.40
CA LEU A 44 3.83 2.24 4.65
C LEU A 44 4.89 1.44 5.42
N GLU A 45 5.70 0.64 4.73
CA GLU A 45 6.81 -0.14 5.30
C GLU A 45 7.84 0.80 5.94
N GLU A 46 8.23 1.87 5.23
CA GLU A 46 9.15 2.89 5.74
C GLU A 46 8.61 3.58 7.01
N LEU A 47 7.32 3.94 7.02
CA LEU A 47 6.67 4.56 8.18
C LEU A 47 6.56 3.61 9.38
N ALA A 48 6.34 2.32 9.12
CA ALA A 48 6.26 1.28 10.14
C ALA A 48 7.65 0.82 10.64
N GLY A 49 8.74 1.23 9.99
CA GLY A 49 10.08 0.70 10.25
C GLY A 49 10.23 -0.77 9.84
N ALA A 50 9.41 -1.23 8.89
CA ALA A 50 9.44 -2.57 8.32
C ALA A 50 10.21 -2.58 6.99
N ARG A 51 10.66 -3.76 6.56
CA ARG A 51 11.32 -4.01 5.26
C ARG A 51 10.65 -5.19 4.58
#